data_AF-A0A2R9UHZ1-F1
#
_entry.id   AF-A0A2R9UHZ1-F1
#
_cell.length_a   1.000
_cell.length_b   1.000
_cell.length_c   1.000
_cell.angle_alpha   90.00
_cell.angle_beta   90.00
_cell.angle_gamma   90.00
#
_symmetry.space_group_name_H-M   'P 1'
#
loop_
_entity.id
_entity.type
_entity.pdbx_description
1 polymer ?
#
loop_
_entity_poly.entity_id
_entity_poly.type
_entity_poly.pdbx_seq_one_letter_code
_entity_poly.pdbx_strand_id
1 'polypeptide(L)'
;MLSVVQIIREHRSAAAWTLRSSCGIGLSDLGDAVSWGEACVLVKRAAADPSTALGAELAGWAYPASMPELLTMVAQIPKRDAAMAVMPWSMKLPKEQSAATPDEIAAAESALEADFVFS
;
A
#
# COMPACT_ATOMS: atom_id res chain seq x y z
N MET A 1 -14.63 4.12 13.50
CA MET A 1 -13.74 2.95 13.46
C MET A 1 -14.66 1.73 13.36
N LEU A 2 -14.65 0.97 12.25
CA LEU A 2 -15.50 -0.22 12.12
C LEU A 2 -15.04 -1.27 13.13
N SER A 3 -15.99 -1.89 13.83
CA SER A 3 -15.66 -3.02 14.72
C SER A 3 -15.32 -4.27 13.89
N VAL A 4 -14.46 -5.15 14.40
CA VAL A 4 -14.09 -6.40 13.70
C VAL A 4 -15.33 -7.24 13.36
N VAL A 5 -16.29 -7.30 14.28
CA VAL A 5 -17.57 -7.98 14.08
C VAL A 5 -18.33 -7.37 12.90
N GLN A 6 -18.33 -6.05 12.77
CA GLN A 6 -18.99 -5.36 11.68
C GLN A 6 -18.31 -5.66 10.33
N ILE A 7 -16.98 -5.63 10.29
CA ILE A 7 -16.20 -6.00 9.09
C ILE A 7 -16.53 -7.43 8.66
N ILE A 8 -16.52 -8.40 9.59
CA ILE A 8 -16.84 -9.79 9.27
C ILE A 8 -18.30 -9.94 8.81
N ARG A 9 -19.23 -9.15 9.36
CA ARG A 9 -20.64 -9.22 8.99
C ARG A 9 -20.90 -8.65 7.59
N GLU A 10 -20.30 -7.52 7.27
CA GLU A 10 -20.50 -6.80 6.01
C GLU A 10 -19.69 -7.42 4.86
N HIS A 11 -18.48 -7.91 5.13
CA HIS A 11 -17.54 -8.44 4.14
C HIS A 11 -17.23 -9.92 4.40
N ARG A 12 -18.26 -10.72 4.72
CA ARG A 12 -18.11 -12.09 5.24
C ARG A 12 -17.32 -13.00 4.30
N SER A 13 -17.60 -12.95 3.01
CA SER A 13 -16.94 -13.76 1.98
C SER A 13 -15.45 -13.45 1.90
N ALA A 14 -15.08 -12.17 1.78
CA ALA A 14 -13.69 -11.77 1.72
C ALA A 14 -12.94 -12.00 3.03
N ALA A 15 -13.59 -11.80 4.17
CA ALA A 15 -13.02 -12.14 5.48
C ALA A 15 -12.74 -13.64 5.59
N ALA A 16 -13.71 -14.50 5.25
CA ALA A 16 -13.55 -15.95 5.27
C ALA A 16 -12.46 -16.44 4.33
N TRP A 17 -12.45 -15.93 3.10
CA TRP A 17 -11.46 -16.30 2.10
C TRP A 17 -10.06 -15.88 2.54
N THR A 18 -9.90 -14.66 3.04
CA THR A 18 -8.60 -14.13 3.48
C THR A 18 -8.05 -14.89 4.67
N LEU A 19 -8.87 -15.18 5.67
CA LEU A 19 -8.46 -15.97 6.83
C LEU A 19 -8.05 -17.39 6.43
N ARG A 20 -8.76 -17.99 5.48
CA ARG A 20 -8.43 -19.32 4.97
C ARG A 20 -7.15 -19.32 4.14
N SER A 21 -6.96 -18.34 3.26
CA SER A 21 -5.80 -18.28 2.36
C SER A 21 -4.52 -17.83 3.06
N SER A 22 -4.62 -16.87 3.99
CA SER A 22 -3.45 -16.25 4.63
C SER A 22 -3.06 -16.92 5.95
N CYS A 23 -4.06 -17.44 6.69
CA CYS A 23 -3.86 -17.95 8.05
C CYS A 23 -4.26 -19.42 8.21
N GLY A 24 -4.84 -20.05 7.18
CA GLY A 24 -5.25 -21.46 7.24
C GLY A 24 -6.46 -21.75 8.14
N ILE A 25 -7.18 -20.72 8.61
CA ILE A 25 -8.28 -20.85 9.56
C ILE A 25 -9.64 -20.49 8.94
N GLY A 26 -10.70 -21.12 9.43
CA GLY A 26 -12.09 -20.78 9.12
C GLY A 26 -12.68 -19.74 10.06
N LEU A 27 -13.78 -19.10 9.64
CA LEU A 27 -14.56 -18.22 10.52
C LEU A 27 -15.13 -18.96 11.75
N SER A 28 -15.37 -20.27 11.63
CA SER A 28 -15.80 -21.15 12.73
C SER A 28 -14.78 -21.28 13.84
N ASP A 29 -13.51 -21.08 13.51
CA ASP A 29 -12.39 -21.34 14.41
C ASP A 29 -12.12 -20.12 15.32
N LEU A 30 -12.77 -18.99 15.01
CA LEU A 30 -12.67 -17.75 15.77
C LEU A 30 -13.45 -17.87 17.08
N GLY A 31 -12.74 -17.76 18.20
CA GLY A 31 -13.28 -17.93 19.55
C GLY A 31 -13.24 -19.37 20.06
N ASP A 32 -12.87 -20.33 19.22
CA ASP A 32 -12.69 -21.74 19.60
C ASP A 32 -11.20 -22.11 19.54
N ALA A 33 -10.68 -22.43 18.35
CA ALA A 33 -9.27 -22.74 18.15
C ALA A 33 -8.35 -21.51 18.20
N VAL A 34 -8.87 -20.33 17.85
CA VAL A 34 -8.16 -19.04 17.87
C VAL A 34 -8.84 -18.11 18.86
N SER A 35 -8.06 -17.48 19.76
CA SER A 35 -8.63 -16.55 20.73
C SER A 35 -9.27 -15.33 20.04
N TRP A 36 -10.32 -14.76 20.63
CA TRP A 36 -10.98 -13.58 20.06
C TRP A 36 -10.03 -12.38 19.90
N GLY A 37 -9.06 -12.23 20.82
CA GLY A 37 -8.05 -11.19 20.74
C GLY A 37 -7.16 -11.36 19.51
N GLU A 38 -6.69 -12.58 19.25
CA GLU A 38 -5.90 -12.91 18.07
C GLU A 38 -6.70 -12.77 16.77
N ALA A 39 -7.94 -13.25 16.76
CA ALA A 39 -8.86 -13.06 15.63
C ALA A 39 -9.00 -11.58 15.25
N CYS A 40 -9.13 -10.71 16.24
CA CYS A 40 -9.18 -9.26 16.02
C CYS A 40 -7.89 -8.70 15.40
N VAL A 41 -6.72 -9.21 15.83
CA VAL A 41 -5.43 -8.80 15.26
C VAL A 41 -5.31 -9.24 13.81
N LEU A 42 -5.64 -10.50 13.50
CA LEU A 42 -5.58 -11.05 12.14
C LEU A 42 -6.49 -10.31 11.18
N VAL A 43 -7.76 -10.09 11.55
CA VAL A 43 -8.71 -9.39 10.69
C VAL A 43 -8.31 -7.93 10.48
N LYS A 44 -7.83 -7.23 11.53
CA LYS A 44 -7.35 -5.85 11.38
C LYS A 44 -6.12 -5.77 10.48
N ARG A 45 -5.20 -6.74 10.58
CA ARG A 45 -4.01 -6.81 9.74
C ARG A 45 -4.39 -7.05 8.28
N ALA A 46 -5.27 -8.02 8.02
CA ALA A 46 -5.81 -8.29 6.69
C ALA A 46 -6.54 -7.08 6.10
N ALA A 47 -7.40 -6.43 6.88
CA ALA A 47 -8.14 -5.25 6.45
C ALA A 47 -7.24 -4.06 6.07
N ALA A 48 -6.04 -3.97 6.65
CA ALA A 48 -5.08 -2.92 6.35
C ALA A 48 -4.19 -3.24 5.13
N ASP A 49 -4.20 -4.48 4.64
CA ASP A 49 -3.33 -4.94 3.57
C ASP A 49 -4.11 -5.18 2.26
N PRO A 50 -3.98 -4.29 1.25
CA PRO A 50 -4.72 -4.39 0.00
C PRO A 50 -4.28 -5.56 -0.89
N SER A 51 -3.21 -6.27 -0.53
CA SER A 51 -2.83 -7.54 -1.17
C SER A 51 -3.72 -8.72 -0.74
N THR A 52 -4.55 -8.54 0.28
CA THR A 52 -5.54 -9.53 0.70
C THR A 52 -6.90 -9.24 0.07
N ALA A 53 -7.74 -10.26 -0.12
CA ALA A 53 -9.09 -10.05 -0.67
C ALA A 53 -9.93 -9.11 0.22
N LEU A 54 -9.78 -9.22 1.54
CA LEU A 54 -10.47 -8.34 2.49
C LEU A 54 -9.98 -6.89 2.37
N GLY A 55 -8.67 -6.66 2.35
CA GLY A 55 -8.12 -5.31 2.21
C GLY A 55 -8.44 -4.68 0.85
N ALA A 56 -8.43 -5.47 -0.23
CA ALA A 56 -8.81 -5.02 -1.56
C ALA A 56 -10.29 -4.57 -1.61
N GLU A 57 -11.21 -5.39 -1.07
CA GLU A 57 -12.63 -5.05 -1.03
C GLU A 57 -12.89 -3.78 -0.20
N LEU A 58 -12.22 -3.65 0.95
CA LEU A 58 -12.31 -2.46 1.81
C LEU A 58 -11.70 -1.20 1.15
N ALA A 59 -10.70 -1.37 0.30
CA ALA A 59 -10.14 -0.29 -0.53
C ALA A 59 -10.98 0.00 -1.78
N GLY A 60 -12.05 -0.76 -2.05
CA GLY A 60 -12.90 -0.64 -3.24
C GLY A 60 -12.25 -1.18 -4.51
N TRP A 61 -11.27 -2.07 -4.39
CA TRP A 61 -10.53 -2.65 -5.52
C TRP A 61 -11.21 -3.92 -6.01
N ALA A 62 -11.25 -4.08 -7.33
CA ALA A 62 -11.80 -5.29 -7.94
C ALA A 62 -10.93 -6.54 -7.67
N TYR A 63 -9.62 -6.34 -7.47
CA TYR A 63 -8.66 -7.42 -7.27
C TYR A 63 -7.61 -7.04 -6.22
N PRO A 64 -7.12 -8.03 -5.43
CA PRO A 64 -6.00 -7.81 -4.54
C PRO A 64 -4.70 -7.55 -5.32
N ALA A 65 -3.91 -6.59 -4.86
CA ALA A 65 -2.62 -6.27 -5.42
C ALA A 65 -1.66 -5.79 -4.33
N SER A 66 -0.44 -6.32 -4.34
CA SER A 66 0.61 -5.91 -3.43
C SER A 66 1.31 -4.63 -3.89
N MET A 67 1.84 -3.86 -2.94
CA MET A 67 2.61 -2.65 -3.28
C MET A 67 3.77 -2.89 -4.27
N PRO A 68 4.54 -3.98 -4.18
CA PRO A 68 5.57 -4.29 -5.18
C PRO A 68 5.00 -4.54 -6.58
N GLU A 69 3.91 -5.30 -6.72
CA GLU A 69 3.26 -5.55 -8.03
C GLU A 69 2.78 -4.25 -8.65
N LEU A 70 2.16 -3.41 -7.83
CA LEU A 70 1.67 -2.10 -8.19
C LEU A 70 2.79 -1.15 -8.65
N LEU A 71 3.91 -1.10 -7.91
CA LEU A 71 5.09 -0.32 -8.31
C LEU A 71 5.72 -0.86 -9.60
N THR A 72 5.73 -2.19 -9.77
CA THR A 72 6.22 -2.83 -10.99
C THR A 72 5.36 -2.46 -12.20
N MET A 73 4.03 -2.48 -12.03
CA MET A 73 3.09 -2.04 -13.07
C MET A 73 3.32 -0.58 -13.46
N VAL A 74 3.51 0.31 -12.48
CA VAL A 74 3.78 1.73 -12.72
C VAL A 74 5.10 1.95 -13.46
N ALA A 75 6.15 1.22 -13.07
CA ALA A 75 7.46 1.32 -13.71
C ALA A 75 7.43 0.95 -15.20
N GLN A 76 6.45 0.14 -15.62
CA GLN A 76 6.25 -0.22 -17.03
C GLN A 76 5.51 0.85 -17.84
N ILE A 77 4.91 1.85 -17.19
CA ILE A 77 4.18 2.93 -17.88
C ILE A 77 5.15 4.09 -18.15
N PRO A 78 5.51 4.36 -19.42
CA PRO A 78 6.56 5.34 -19.75
C PRO A 78 6.13 6.79 -19.48
N LYS A 79 4.82 7.07 -19.50
CA LYS A 79 4.27 8.41 -19.26
C LYS A 79 3.71 8.51 -17.85
N ARG A 80 4.28 9.41 -17.06
CA ARG A 80 3.88 9.64 -15.67
C ARG A 80 2.40 9.97 -15.49
N ASP A 81 1.82 10.80 -16.36
CA ASP A 81 0.40 11.17 -16.26
C ASP A 81 -0.52 9.98 -16.49
N ALA A 82 -0.16 9.12 -17.44
CA ALA A 82 -0.87 7.87 -17.70
C ALA A 82 -0.72 6.90 -16.52
N ALA A 83 0.45 6.86 -15.89
CA ALA A 83 0.66 6.06 -14.69
C ALA A 83 -0.24 6.54 -13.54
N MET A 84 -0.32 7.85 -13.31
CA MET A 84 -1.19 8.42 -12.26
C MET A 84 -2.68 8.17 -12.50
N ALA A 85 -3.13 8.16 -13.76
CA ALA A 85 -4.54 7.91 -14.11
C ALA A 85 -5.00 6.48 -13.82
N VAL A 86 -4.09 5.50 -13.83
CA VAL A 86 -4.40 4.07 -13.66
C VAL A 86 -4.32 3.63 -12.19
N MET A 87 -3.76 4.47 -11.31
CA MET A 87 -3.51 4.11 -9.92
C MET A 87 -4.79 4.12 -9.08
N PRO A 88 -5.11 3.03 -8.35
CA PRO A 88 -6.31 2.97 -7.53
C PRO A 88 -6.18 3.72 -6.19
N TRP A 89 -5.05 4.41 -5.92
CA TRP A 89 -4.88 5.35 -4.82
C TRP A 89 -4.24 6.66 -5.33
N SER A 90 -4.60 7.79 -4.72
CA SER A 90 -3.92 9.05 -5.02
C SER A 90 -2.51 9.00 -4.42
N MET A 91 -1.48 8.96 -5.27
CA MET A 91 -0.13 9.30 -4.81
C MET A 91 -0.12 10.79 -4.50
N LYS A 92 -0.11 11.15 -3.20
CA LYS A 92 0.30 12.48 -2.77
C LYS A 92 1.79 12.60 -3.12
N LEU A 93 2.05 13.12 -4.29
CA LEU A 93 3.40 13.48 -4.67
C LEU A 93 3.90 14.53 -3.68
N PRO A 94 5.17 14.45 -3.24
CA PRO A 94 5.84 15.65 -2.77
C PRO A 94 5.58 16.71 -3.84
N LYS A 95 5.05 17.88 -3.45
CA LYS A 95 4.98 19.04 -4.35
C LYS A 95 6.32 19.09 -5.05
N GLU A 96 6.32 19.18 -6.38
CA GLU A 96 7.53 19.41 -7.16
C GLU A 96 8.40 20.37 -6.35
N GLN A 97 9.57 19.88 -5.93
CA GLN A 97 10.59 20.79 -5.43
C GLN A 97 10.71 21.82 -6.54
N SER A 98 10.40 23.08 -6.23
CA SER A 98 10.42 24.16 -7.21
C SER A 98 11.72 24.02 -7.99
N ALA A 99 11.63 24.07 -9.32
CA ALA A 99 12.81 23.99 -10.19
C ALA A 99 13.93 24.83 -9.55
N ALA A 100 15.07 24.19 -9.25
CA ALA A 100 16.17 24.82 -8.54
C ALA A 100 16.47 26.16 -9.22
N THR A 101 16.56 27.21 -8.42
CA THR A 101 16.84 28.54 -8.96
C THR A 101 18.24 28.55 -9.59
N PRO A 102 18.49 29.37 -10.62
CA PRO A 102 19.81 29.43 -11.25
C PRO A 102 20.95 29.66 -10.24
N ASP A 103 20.68 30.40 -9.17
CA ASP A 103 21.63 30.68 -8.10
C ASP A 103 21.95 29.44 -7.24
N GLU A 104 20.95 28.58 -6.98
CA GLU A 104 21.15 27.31 -6.26
C GLU A 104 21.95 26.30 -7.10
N ILE A 105 21.76 26.32 -8.42
CA ILE A 105 22.52 25.46 -9.35
C ILE A 105 23.99 25.90 -9.38
N ALA A 106 24.27 27.20 -9.51
CA ALA A 106 25.64 27.72 -9.51
C ALA A 106 26.38 27.46 -8.18
N ALA A 107 25.67 27.56 -7.04
CA ALA A 107 26.22 27.23 -5.74
C ALA A 107 26.55 25.73 -5.60
N ALA A 108 25.70 24.84 -6.13
CA ALA A 108 25.96 23.41 -6.12
C ALA A 108 27.11 23.00 -7.05
N GLU A 109 27.21 23.61 -8.23
CA GLU A 109 28.31 23.37 -9.18
C GLU A 109 29.66 23.82 -8.61
N SER A 110 29.72 25.00 -8.00
CA SER A 110 30.95 25.46 -7.33
C SER A 110 31.35 24.61 -6.12
N ALA A 111 30.38 24.08 -5.37
CA ALA A 111 30.64 23.15 -4.29
C ALA A 111 31.18 21.80 -4.80
N LEU A 112 30.65 21.30 -5.92
CA LEU A 112 31.15 20.09 -6.59
C LEU A 112 32.57 20.29 -7.12
N GLU A 113 32.85 21.42 -7.77
CA GLU A 113 34.21 21.75 -8.26
C GLU A 113 35.23 21.89 -7.13
N ALA A 114 34.82 22.42 -5.97
CA ALA A 114 35.68 22.51 -4.79
C ALA A 114 36.01 21.13 -4.18
N ASP A 115 35.12 20.14 -4.36
CA ASP A 115 35.30 18.76 -3.88
C ASP A 115 36.12 17.90 -4.86
N PHE A 116 36.18 18.29 -6.15
CA PHE A 116 36.97 17.63 -7.20
C PHE A 116 38.46 18.03 -7.21
N VAL A 117 39.08 18.24 -6.04
CA VAL A 117 40.55 18.32 -5.96
C VAL A 117 41.11 16.90 -6.06
N PHE A 118 41.49 16.50 -7.28
CA PHE A 118 42.40 15.36 -7.46
C PHE A 118 43.77 15.76 -6.91
N SER A 119 44.06 15.34 -5.68
CA SER A 119 45.42 15.31 -5.12
C SER A 119 46.20 14.10 -5.62
#